data_AF-F3GFQ2-F1
#
_entry.id   AF-F3GFQ2-F1
#
_cell.length_a   1.000
_cell.length_b   1.000
_cell.length_c   1.000
_cell.angle_alpha   90.00
_cell.angle_beta   90.00
_cell.angle_gamma   90.00
#
_symmetry.space_group_name_H-M   'P 1'
#
loop_
_entity.id
_entity.type
_entity.pdbx_description
1 polymer ?
#
loop_
_entity_poly.entity_id
_entity_poly.type
_entity_poly.pdbx_seq_one_letter_code
_entity_poly.pdbx_strand_id
1 'polypeptide(L)'
;MPMSDQLLTLFDLPSARQAALSGGDDYILAFTLPSEHVPTLLKEGWPVHVIGRVEQGQGVILVDDTGQDVTPDTRGYQHFGGEQ
;
A
#
# COMPACT_ATOMS: atom_id res chain seq x y z
N MET A 1 -5.23 3.84 3.76
CA MET A 1 -4.59 3.46 2.48
C MET A 1 -5.61 3.68 1.36
N PRO A 2 -5.21 4.25 0.20
CA PRO A 2 -6.08 4.28 -0.98
C PRO A 2 -6.46 2.85 -1.39
N MET A 3 -7.73 2.62 -1.68
CA MET A 3 -8.26 1.35 -2.19
C MET A 3 -9.20 1.67 -3.35
N SER A 4 -9.24 0.79 -4.35
CA SER A 4 -10.15 0.97 -5.49
C SER A 4 -11.61 0.74 -5.07
N ASP A 5 -12.53 1.44 -5.73
CA ASP A 5 -13.97 1.29 -5.48
C ASP A 5 -14.44 -0.16 -5.70
N GLN A 6 -13.79 -0.87 -6.64
CA GLN A 6 -14.08 -2.27 -6.94
C GLN A 6 -13.79 -3.16 -5.74
N LEU A 7 -12.66 -2.98 -5.06
CA LEU A 7 -12.36 -3.75 -3.85
C LEU A 7 -13.39 -3.50 -2.75
N LEU A 8 -13.78 -2.24 -2.55
CA LEU A 8 -14.78 -1.86 -1.56
C LEU A 8 -16.20 -2.35 -1.89
N THR A 9 -16.50 -2.56 -3.17
CA THR A 9 -17.81 -3.04 -3.63
C THR A 9 -17.93 -4.55 -3.60
N LEU A 10 -16.83 -5.27 -3.89
CA LEU A 10 -16.83 -6.72 -4.07
C LEU A 10 -16.50 -7.50 -2.79
N PHE A 11 -15.81 -6.88 -1.84
CA PHE A 11 -15.31 -7.53 -0.63
C PHE A 11 -15.78 -6.81 0.63
N ASP A 12 -15.75 -7.53 1.76
CA ASP A 12 -15.80 -6.87 3.06
C ASP A 12 -14.50 -6.09 3.32
N LEU A 13 -14.52 -5.18 4.29
CA LEU A 13 -13.37 -4.30 4.53
C LEU A 13 -12.07 -5.05 4.85
N PRO A 14 -12.07 -6.12 5.68
CA PRO A 14 -10.87 -6.92 5.91
C PRO A 14 -10.31 -7.55 4.63
N SER A 15 -11.15 -8.20 3.82
CA SER A 15 -10.69 -8.85 2.58
C SER A 15 -10.27 -7.83 1.53
N ALA A 16 -10.95 -6.69 1.44
CA ALA A 16 -10.56 -5.59 0.57
C ALA A 16 -9.16 -5.05 0.92
N ARG A 17 -8.86 -4.90 2.21
CA ARG A 17 -7.52 -4.50 2.68
C ARG A 17 -6.47 -5.54 2.33
N GLN A 18 -6.76 -6.82 2.56
CA GLN A 18 -5.84 -7.90 2.21
C GLN A 18 -5.53 -7.91 0.71
N ALA A 19 -6.56 -7.77 -0.12
CA ALA A 19 -6.41 -7.68 -1.58
C ALA A 19 -5.61 -6.44 -2.00
N ALA A 20 -5.83 -5.28 -1.37
CA ALA A 20 -5.09 -4.07 -1.68
C ALA A 20 -3.60 -4.12 -1.25
N LEU A 21 -3.24 -5.00 -0.30
CA LEU A 21 -1.88 -5.15 0.20
C LEU A 21 -1.07 -6.24 -0.50
N SER A 22 -1.72 -7.31 -0.94
CA SER A 22 -1.07 -8.50 -1.53
C SER A 22 -1.47 -8.76 -2.99
N GLY A 23 -2.51 -8.08 -3.48
CA GLY A 23 -2.90 -8.11 -4.88
C GLY A 23 -1.87 -7.43 -5.78
N GLY A 24 -2.12 -7.51 -7.07
CA GLY A 24 -1.32 -6.88 -8.11
C GLY A 24 -2.21 -6.42 -9.26
N ASP A 25 -1.61 -6.13 -10.41
CA ASP A 25 -2.29 -5.69 -11.64
C ASP A 25 -3.02 -4.34 -11.55
N ASP A 26 -2.69 -3.51 -10.55
CA ASP A 26 -3.21 -2.13 -10.44
C ASP A 26 -2.53 -1.17 -11.44
N TYR A 27 -1.32 -1.49 -11.92
CA TYR A 27 -0.51 -0.65 -12.81
C TYR A 27 -0.32 0.80 -12.33
N ILE A 28 -0.29 1.01 -11.00
CA ILE A 28 -0.04 2.30 -10.36
C ILE A 28 1.44 2.51 -10.00
N LEU A 29 1.83 3.76 -9.78
CA LEU A 29 3.17 4.10 -9.32
C LEU A 29 3.24 4.12 -7.79
N ALA A 30 4.17 3.36 -7.22
CA ALA A 30 4.65 3.51 -5.85
C ALA A 30 6.05 4.12 -5.88
N PHE A 31 6.22 5.30 -5.29
CA PHE A 31 7.49 6.03 -5.31
C PHE A 31 7.73 6.74 -3.96
N THR A 32 8.95 7.23 -3.79
CA THR A 32 9.38 7.97 -2.59
C THR A 32 9.72 9.41 -2.97
N LEU A 33 9.49 10.34 -2.05
CA LEU A 33 9.70 11.77 -2.27
C LEU A 33 9.98 12.46 -0.91
N PRO A 34 10.90 13.43 -0.84
CA PRO A 34 11.02 14.31 0.32
C PRO A 34 9.69 15.00 0.65
N SER A 35 9.33 15.05 1.94
CA SER A 35 7.99 15.48 2.37
C SER A 35 7.68 16.93 1.99
N GLU A 36 8.70 17.78 1.82
CA GLU A 36 8.57 19.17 1.40
C GLU A 36 7.98 19.34 -0.02
N HIS A 37 8.05 18.32 -0.87
CA HIS A 37 7.53 18.38 -2.24
C HIS A 37 6.08 17.91 -2.37
N VAL A 38 5.54 17.23 -1.35
CA VAL A 38 4.15 16.72 -1.37
C VAL A 38 3.11 17.84 -1.55
N PRO A 39 3.18 18.99 -0.85
CA PRO A 39 2.19 20.06 -1.02
C PRO A 39 2.10 20.60 -2.46
N THR A 40 3.22 20.62 -3.19
CA THR A 40 3.25 21.06 -4.60
C THR A 40 2.46 20.11 -5.48
N LEU A 41 2.67 18.79 -5.35
CA LEU A 41 1.93 17.79 -6.13
C LEU A 41 0.42 17.85 -5.87
N LEU A 42 0.04 17.99 -4.59
CA LEU A 42 -1.37 18.12 -4.21
C LEU A 42 -1.99 19.39 -4.78
N LYS A 43 -1.26 20.52 -4.76
CA LYS A 43 -1.73 21.79 -5.33
C LYS A 43 -1.90 21.72 -6.85
N GLU A 44 -1.05 20.96 -7.54
CA GLU A 44 -1.15 20.70 -8.98
C GLU A 44 -2.26 19.70 -9.34
N GLY A 45 -2.92 19.09 -8.35
CA GLY A 45 -4.03 18.18 -8.55
C GLY A 45 -3.62 16.75 -8.91
N TRP A 46 -2.37 16.36 -8.68
CA TRP A 46 -1.95 14.98 -8.88
C TRP A 46 -2.66 14.05 -7.88
N PRO A 47 -3.13 12.87 -8.31
CA PRO A 47 -3.83 11.91 -7.45
C PRO A 47 -2.84 11.08 -6.62
N VAL A 48 -2.02 11.74 -5.80
CA VAL A 48 -1.00 11.12 -4.96
C VAL A 48 -1.46 10.97 -3.52
N HIS A 49 -1.11 9.85 -2.89
CA HIS A 49 -1.42 9.57 -1.49
C HIS A 49 -0.15 9.16 -0.74
N VAL A 50 0.14 9.84 0.36
CA VAL A 50 1.21 9.41 1.27
C VAL A 50 0.72 8.20 2.05
N ILE A 51 1.38 7.05 1.87
CA ILE A 51 1.00 5.77 2.50
C ILE A 51 2.01 5.29 3.55
N GLY A 52 3.10 6.01 3.76
CA GLY A 52 4.15 5.64 4.70
C GLY A 52 5.35 6.57 4.62
N ARG A 53 6.48 6.10 5.17
CA ARG A 53 7.77 6.80 5.14
C ARG A 53 8.90 5.78 4.98
N VAL A 54 10.01 6.24 4.41
CA VAL A 54 11.25 5.45 4.34
C VAL A 54 12.10 5.77 5.56
N GLU A 55 12.61 4.73 6.21
CA GLU A 55 13.52 4.84 7.34
C GLU A 55 14.84 4.12 7.02
N GLN A 56 15.89 4.44 7.78
CA GLN A 56 17.16 3.72 7.67
C GLN A 56 16.96 2.27 8.10
N GLY A 57 17.28 1.31 7.23
CA GLY A 57 17.14 -0.12 7.51
C GLY A 57 16.77 -0.91 6.27
N GLN A 58 16.13 -2.06 6.49
CA GLN A 58 15.64 -2.95 5.44
C GLN A 58 14.32 -3.60 5.86
N GLY A 59 13.51 -4.01 4.88
CA GLY A 59 12.19 -4.59 5.10
C GLY A 59 11.07 -3.57 4.98
N VAL A 60 9.84 -4.06 5.10
CA VAL A 60 8.61 -3.27 5.07
C VAL A 60 7.72 -3.73 6.22
N ILE A 61 7.19 -2.79 6.98
CA ILE A 61 6.21 -3.05 8.04
C ILE A 61 4.94 -2.24 7.75
N LEU A 62 3.79 -2.85 8.03
CA LEU A 62 2.51 -2.16 8.09
C LEU A 62 2.13 -1.99 9.56
N VAL A 63 1.97 -0.75 9.98
CA VAL A 63 1.52 -0.44 11.35
C VAL A 63 0.09 0.08 11.32
N ASP A 64 -0.74 -0.37 12.27
CA ASP A 64 -2.09 0.16 12.45
C ASP A 64 -2.10 1.48 13.23
N ASP A 65 -3.30 1.99 13.52
CA ASP A 65 -3.51 3.24 14.26
C ASP A 65 -3.10 3.16 15.75
N THR A 66 -2.93 1.94 16.28
CA THR A 66 -2.40 1.69 17.62
C THR A 66 -0.87 1.51 17.64
N GLY A 67 -0.25 1.44 16.46
CA GLY A 67 1.19 1.18 16.29
C GLY A 67 1.55 -0.30 16.32
N GLN A 68 0.57 -1.20 16.25
CA GLN A 68 0.80 -2.64 16.16
C GLN A 68 1.27 -3.00 14.74
N ASP A 69 2.26 -3.88 14.65
CA ASP A 69 2.64 -4.51 13.37
C ASP A 69 1.53 -5.47 12.92
N VAL A 70 0.97 -5.17 11.75
CA VAL A 70 -0.09 -5.93 11.08
C VAL A 70 0.32 -6.31 9.65
N THR A 71 1.63 -6.44 9.41
CA THR A 71 2.17 -6.82 8.11
C THR A 71 1.61 -8.18 7.68
N PRO A 72 0.94 -8.28 6.52
CA PRO A 72 0.37 -9.55 6.07
C PRO A 72 1.46 -10.60 5.78
N ASP A 73 1.22 -11.84 6.18
CA ASP A 73 2.08 -12.97 5.80
C ASP A 73 2.02 -13.26 4.29
N THR A 74 0.87 -13.01 3.67
CA THR A 74 0.67 -13.20 2.23
C THR A 74 1.37 -12.10 1.45
N ARG A 75 2.36 -12.50 0.65
CA ARG A 75 3.10 -11.61 -0.27
C ARG A 75 2.40 -11.50 -1.62
N GLY A 76 2.92 -10.60 -2.46
CA GLY A 76 2.47 -10.40 -3.83
C GLY A 76 2.51 -11.67 -4.70
N TYR A 77 1.93 -11.58 -5.88
CA TYR A 77 1.81 -12.68 -6.85
C TYR A 77 3.13 -13.42 -7.09
N GLN A 78 3.07 -14.77 -7.09
CA GLN A 78 4.18 -15.66 -7.41
C GLN A 78 3.79 -16.61 -8.54
N HIS A 79 4.50 -16.55 -9.66
CA HIS A 79 4.19 -17.34 -10.86
C HIS A 79 4.14 -18.86 -10.64
N PHE A 80 4.95 -19.38 -9.72
CA PHE A 80 5.14 -20.82 -9.53
C PHE A 80 4.88 -21.29 -8.09
N GLY A 81 4.36 -20.42 -7.22
CA GLY A 81 4.03 -20.73 -5.82
C GLY A 81 5.09 -21.57 -5.12
N GLY A 82 6.22 -20.95 -4.76
CA GLY A 82 7.25 -21.64 -3.96
C GLY A 82 6.86 -21.73 -2.49
N GLU A 83 7.41 -22.71 -1.76
CA GLU A 83 7.34 -22.69 -0.30
C GLU A 83 8.00 -21.41 0.25
N GLN A 84 7.33 -20.76 1.21
CA GLN A 84 7.82 -19.56 1.90
C GLN A 84 8.47 -19.93 3.23
#